data_AF-A0A6L6X137-F1
#
_entry.id   AF-A0A6L6X137-F1
#
_cell.length_a   1.000
_cell.length_b   1.000
_cell.length_c   1.000
_cell.angle_alpha   90.00
_cell.angle_beta   90.00
_cell.angle_gamma   90.00
#
_symmetry.space_group_name_H-M   'P 1'
#
loop_
_entity.id
_entity.type
_entity.pdbx_description
1 polymer ?
#
loop_
_entity_poly.entity_id
_entity_poly.type
_entity_poly.pdbx_seq_one_letter_code
_entity_poly.pdbx_strand_id
1 'polypeptide(L)'
;MKRIVVVSDVQAPFEDRRALKNVVKFIGEYQPDEVVQIGDLVDYPAPSRWSAGTRAEFAGGVLRDSQYAVDNFIAPVSEVFSGPKKILKGNHDERPEKYLISKAPALGHEDTAYRMETLLQLEAHGWELVQPYHPIAPGWAAIHGHESPGLNAVAGRTAAAKARKAGVSIVMGHTHRLAISPESTGYGGKLRTIYGFEVGHLMDVKQAGYLKNGPANWQRGFGILYAGKFGATPHAIPVEDDGSFVVEGVRYGKIKRGPQGRFAKGSA
;
A
#
# COMPACT_ATOMS: atom_id res chain seq x y z
N MET A 1 20.88 -11.89 -0.40
CA MET A 1 19.41 -11.98 -0.23
C MET A 1 18.87 -10.58 -0.51
N LYS A 2 17.90 -10.43 -1.41
CA LYS A 2 17.31 -9.12 -1.74
C LYS A 2 16.19 -8.81 -0.74
N ARG A 3 16.15 -7.62 -0.18
CA ARG A 3 15.14 -7.12 0.76
C ARG A 3 14.20 -6.18 0.01
N ILE A 4 12.92 -6.50 -0.03
CA ILE A 4 11.91 -5.69 -0.71
C ILE A 4 10.90 -5.20 0.34
N VAL A 5 10.77 -3.89 0.50
CA VAL A 5 9.75 -3.29 1.37
C VAL A 5 8.50 -3.03 0.54
N VAL A 6 7.36 -3.46 1.04
CA VAL A 6 6.06 -3.37 0.37
C VAL A 6 5.11 -2.53 1.22
N VAL A 7 4.62 -1.42 0.68
CA VAL A 7 3.68 -0.50 1.34
C VAL A 7 2.36 -0.48 0.59
N SER A 8 1.22 -0.40 1.28
CA SER A 8 -0.09 -0.33 0.65
C SER A 8 -1.03 0.60 1.41
N ASP A 9 -2.15 0.96 0.77
CA ASP A 9 -3.32 1.58 1.40
C ASP A 9 -2.93 2.73 2.35
N VAL A 10 -2.15 3.66 1.82
CA VAL A 10 -1.82 4.92 2.50
C VAL A 10 -3.07 5.79 2.53
N GLN A 11 -3.81 5.82 1.42
CA GLN A 11 -5.05 6.58 1.24
C GLN A 11 -4.90 8.05 1.62
N ALA A 12 -3.83 8.67 1.12
CA ALA A 12 -3.57 10.08 1.36
C ALA A 12 -4.76 10.95 0.91
N PRO A 13 -5.17 11.98 1.70
CA PRO A 13 -4.52 12.50 2.92
C PRO A 13 -5.06 11.93 4.25
N PHE A 14 -5.64 10.73 4.24
CA PHE A 14 -6.29 10.10 5.39
C PHE A 14 -5.38 9.14 6.18
N GLU A 15 -4.09 9.11 5.88
CA GLU A 15 -3.11 8.27 6.55
C GLU A 15 -2.92 8.63 8.03
N ASP A 16 -2.49 7.65 8.83
CA ASP A 16 -1.82 7.94 10.08
C ASP A 16 -0.44 8.53 9.76
N ARG A 17 -0.37 9.87 9.84
CA ARG A 17 0.84 10.64 9.52
C ARG A 17 2.07 10.18 10.29
N ARG A 18 1.90 9.71 11.53
CA ARG A 18 3.03 9.28 12.35
C ARG A 18 3.52 7.91 11.93
N ALA A 19 2.60 6.97 11.70
CA ALA A 19 2.93 5.67 11.13
C ALA A 19 3.64 5.83 9.78
N LEU A 20 3.09 6.64 8.87
CA LEU A 20 3.69 6.91 7.58
C LEU A 20 5.10 7.48 7.72
N LYS A 21 5.27 8.55 8.52
CA LYS A 21 6.59 9.15 8.76
C LYS A 21 7.61 8.13 9.29
N ASN A 22 7.19 7.26 10.21
CA ASN A 22 8.08 6.23 10.75
C ASN A 22 8.45 5.17 9.70
N VAL A 23 7.54 4.78 8.82
CA VAL A 23 7.81 3.86 7.69
C VAL A 23 8.78 4.49 6.69
N VAL A 24 8.59 5.75 6.31
CA VAL A 24 9.53 6.48 5.43
C VAL A 24 10.91 6.55 6.06
N LYS A 25 10.99 6.94 7.33
CA LYS A 25 12.26 6.96 8.08
C LYS A 25 12.92 5.58 8.14
N PHE A 26 12.13 4.53 8.37
CA PHE A 26 12.62 3.15 8.34
C PHE A 26 13.19 2.78 6.97
N ILE A 27 12.54 3.14 5.87
CA ILE A 27 13.08 2.89 4.51
C ILE A 27 14.47 3.55 4.37
N GLY A 28 14.61 4.79 4.85
CA GLY A 28 15.88 5.52 4.87
C GLY A 28 16.97 4.88 5.73
N GLU A 29 16.64 4.35 6.91
CA GLU A 29 17.61 3.71 7.80
C GLU A 29 17.94 2.27 7.36
N TYR A 30 16.94 1.53 6.88
CA TYR A 30 17.05 0.13 6.50
C TYR A 30 17.71 -0.08 5.14
N GLN A 31 17.58 0.92 4.23
CA GLN A 31 18.08 0.89 2.86
C GLN A 31 17.79 -0.46 2.19
N PRO A 32 16.50 -0.77 1.91
CA PRO A 32 16.16 -2.03 1.24
C PRO A 32 16.74 -2.05 -0.19
N ASP A 33 16.66 -3.19 -0.85
CA ASP A 33 17.09 -3.30 -2.25
C ASP A 33 16.01 -2.83 -3.24
N GLU A 34 14.76 -2.72 -2.79
CA GLU A 34 13.62 -2.21 -3.58
C GLU A 34 12.48 -1.79 -2.65
N VAL A 35 11.73 -0.76 -3.04
CA VAL A 35 10.47 -0.34 -2.42
C VAL A 35 9.35 -0.48 -3.42
N VAL A 36 8.24 -1.10 -3.03
CA VAL A 36 7.05 -1.27 -3.87
C VAL A 36 5.83 -0.74 -3.14
N GLN A 37 5.16 0.27 -3.71
CA GLN A 37 3.85 0.71 -3.26
C GLN A 37 2.78 -0.02 -4.09
N ILE A 38 1.90 -0.80 -3.46
CA ILE A 38 1.00 -1.73 -4.18
C ILE A 38 -0.44 -1.21 -4.28
N GLY A 39 -0.61 0.09 -4.52
CA GLY A 39 -1.90 0.73 -4.78
C GLY A 39 -2.60 1.34 -3.55
N ASP A 40 -3.61 2.13 -3.86
CA ASP A 40 -4.36 3.02 -2.96
C ASP A 40 -3.43 3.96 -2.19
N LEU A 41 -2.52 4.61 -2.94
CA LEU A 41 -1.68 5.66 -2.37
C LEU A 41 -2.50 6.90 -2.06
N VAL A 42 -3.40 7.31 -2.96
CA VAL A 42 -4.26 8.49 -2.80
C VAL A 42 -5.73 8.09 -2.81
N ASP A 43 -6.54 8.66 -1.92
CA ASP A 43 -7.93 8.24 -1.76
C ASP A 43 -8.86 8.73 -2.88
N TYR A 44 -8.72 10.00 -3.29
CA TYR A 44 -9.61 10.68 -4.24
C TYR A 44 -11.11 10.48 -3.94
N PRO A 45 -11.65 11.10 -2.87
CA PRO A 45 -13.04 10.88 -2.46
C PRO A 45 -14.06 11.50 -3.42
N ALA A 46 -13.75 12.66 -4.03
CA ALA A 46 -14.68 13.37 -4.91
C ALA A 46 -15.03 12.60 -6.20
N PRO A 47 -14.07 12.09 -7.00
CA PRO A 47 -14.37 11.29 -8.20
C PRO A 47 -14.72 9.82 -7.89
N SER A 48 -15.33 9.55 -6.73
CA SER A 48 -15.70 8.20 -6.31
C SER A 48 -17.11 7.83 -6.78
N ARG A 49 -17.35 6.53 -7.01
CA ARG A 49 -18.72 6.03 -7.23
C ARG A 49 -19.64 6.27 -6.01
N TRP A 50 -19.05 6.42 -4.83
CA TRP A 50 -19.78 6.60 -3.57
C TRP A 50 -20.23 8.05 -3.34
N SER A 51 -19.57 9.02 -3.97
CA SER A 51 -19.91 10.44 -3.91
C SER A 51 -20.82 10.88 -5.07
N ALA A 52 -20.98 10.04 -6.11
CA ALA A 52 -21.75 10.35 -7.31
C ALA A 52 -23.17 10.85 -7.00
N GLY A 53 -23.56 11.98 -7.58
CA GLY A 53 -24.85 12.65 -7.39
C GLY A 53 -24.98 13.43 -6.07
N THR A 54 -23.94 13.45 -5.23
CA THR A 54 -23.96 14.18 -3.95
C THR A 54 -23.11 15.45 -4.01
N ARG A 55 -23.24 16.34 -3.02
CA ARG A 55 -22.37 17.51 -2.87
C ARG A 55 -20.87 17.15 -2.85
N ALA A 56 -20.51 15.95 -2.37
CA ALA A 56 -19.13 15.52 -2.27
C ALA A 56 -18.47 15.29 -3.66
N GLU A 57 -19.23 14.93 -4.70
CA GLU A 57 -18.71 14.79 -6.06
C GLU A 57 -18.11 16.12 -6.57
N PHE A 58 -18.79 17.23 -6.25
CA PHE A 58 -18.42 18.57 -6.70
C PHE A 58 -17.36 19.25 -5.83
N ALA A 59 -16.82 18.56 -4.82
CA ALA A 59 -15.81 19.13 -3.94
C ALA A 59 -14.44 19.30 -4.63
N GLY A 60 -14.21 18.62 -5.75
CA GLY A 60 -12.93 18.62 -6.45
C GLY A 60 -11.81 18.03 -5.58
N GLY A 61 -10.60 18.59 -5.68
CA GLY A 61 -9.49 18.23 -4.80
C GLY A 61 -8.48 17.22 -5.37
N VAL A 62 -8.69 16.69 -6.57
CA VAL A 62 -7.75 15.73 -7.20
C VAL A 62 -6.32 16.27 -7.19
N LEU A 63 -6.06 17.44 -7.78
CA LEU A 63 -4.72 18.02 -7.82
C LEU A 63 -4.12 18.29 -6.42
N ARG A 64 -4.95 18.74 -5.49
CA ARG A 64 -4.54 19.01 -4.10
C ARG A 64 -4.12 17.71 -3.40
N ASP A 65 -4.92 16.66 -3.53
CA ASP A 65 -4.69 15.39 -2.85
C ASP A 65 -3.52 14.65 -3.51
N SER A 66 -3.34 14.76 -4.84
CA SER A 66 -2.14 14.31 -5.55
C SER A 66 -0.88 15.01 -5.04
N GLN A 67 -0.89 16.34 -4.98
CA GLN A 67 0.27 17.10 -4.48
C GLN A 67 0.58 16.74 -3.02
N TYR A 68 -0.44 16.57 -2.19
CA TYR A 68 -0.24 16.12 -0.82
C TYR A 68 0.46 14.75 -0.77
N ALA A 69 0.06 13.79 -1.60
CA ALA A 69 0.72 12.48 -1.67
C ALA A 69 2.16 12.58 -2.20
N VAL A 70 2.42 13.51 -3.12
CA VAL A 70 3.78 13.82 -3.56
C VAL A 70 4.63 14.29 -2.38
N ASP A 71 4.15 15.30 -1.67
CA ASP A 71 4.88 15.96 -0.57
C ASP A 71 5.08 15.06 0.66
N ASN A 72 4.18 14.10 0.89
CA ASN A 72 4.17 13.28 2.12
C ASN A 72 4.61 11.83 1.91
N PHE A 73 4.66 11.32 0.67
CA PHE A 73 5.08 9.95 0.37
C PHE A 73 6.12 9.87 -0.75
N ILE A 74 5.76 10.29 -1.97
CA ILE A 74 6.60 10.07 -3.16
C ILE A 74 7.95 10.77 -3.02
N ALA A 75 7.96 12.08 -2.72
CA ALA A 75 9.18 12.84 -2.56
C ALA A 75 9.97 12.40 -1.31
N PRO A 76 9.36 12.28 -0.10
CA PRO A 76 10.10 11.83 1.10
C PRO A 76 10.76 10.46 0.96
N VAL A 77 10.09 9.47 0.34
CA VAL A 77 10.73 8.16 0.09
C VAL A 77 11.89 8.30 -0.89
N SER A 78 11.75 9.14 -1.92
CA SER A 78 12.80 9.35 -2.92
C SER A 78 14.02 10.09 -2.36
N GLU A 79 13.80 11.00 -1.40
CA GLU A 79 14.87 11.72 -0.69
C GLU A 79 15.70 10.78 0.19
N VAL A 80 15.05 9.84 0.88
CA VAL A 80 15.75 8.92 1.81
C VAL A 80 16.23 7.63 1.14
N PHE A 81 15.76 7.32 -0.08
CA PHE A 81 16.08 6.08 -0.78
C PHE A 81 16.25 6.27 -2.30
N SER A 82 17.49 6.10 -2.77
CA SER A 82 17.87 6.23 -4.17
C SER A 82 17.72 4.96 -5.00
N GLY A 83 17.36 3.83 -4.38
CA GLY A 83 17.21 2.56 -5.09
C GLY A 83 15.90 2.44 -5.89
N PRO A 84 15.65 1.25 -6.47
CA PRO A 84 14.46 0.99 -7.28
C PRO A 84 13.16 1.18 -6.50
N LYS A 85 12.27 2.01 -7.05
CA LYS A 85 10.95 2.32 -6.48
C LYS A 85 9.88 2.01 -7.52
N LYS A 86 8.91 1.18 -7.17
CA LYS A 86 7.81 0.81 -8.05
C LYS A 86 6.47 1.09 -7.41
N ILE A 87 5.47 1.36 -8.24
CA ILE A 87 4.11 1.60 -7.80
C ILE A 87 3.10 0.87 -8.70
N LEU A 88 2.05 0.31 -8.10
CA LEU A 88 0.87 -0.19 -8.80
C LEU A 88 -0.30 0.77 -8.55
N LYS A 89 -1.23 0.85 -9.52
CA LYS A 89 -2.52 1.52 -9.29
C LYS A 89 -3.39 0.66 -8.38
N GLY A 90 -3.99 1.26 -7.36
CA GLY A 90 -5.17 0.71 -6.68
C GLY A 90 -6.47 1.23 -7.26
N ASN A 91 -7.61 0.76 -6.74
CA ASN A 91 -8.91 1.21 -7.23
C ASN A 91 -9.22 2.67 -6.87
N HIS A 92 -8.54 3.26 -5.88
CA HIS A 92 -8.63 4.68 -5.58
C HIS A 92 -7.80 5.50 -6.56
N ASP A 93 -6.58 5.06 -6.86
CA ASP A 93 -5.67 5.79 -7.76
C ASP A 93 -6.21 5.88 -9.20
N GLU A 94 -7.04 4.93 -9.63
CA GLU A 94 -7.70 4.93 -10.95
C GLU A 94 -8.89 5.91 -11.05
N ARG A 95 -9.39 6.45 -9.93
CA ARG A 95 -10.64 7.23 -9.92
C ARG A 95 -10.57 8.49 -10.79
N PRO A 96 -9.53 9.34 -10.76
CA PRO A 96 -9.50 10.55 -11.58
C PRO A 96 -9.63 10.25 -13.08
N GLU A 97 -8.81 9.33 -13.59
CA GLU A 97 -8.81 8.88 -14.98
C GLU A 97 -10.17 8.27 -15.37
N LYS A 98 -10.67 7.31 -14.59
CA LYS A 98 -11.97 6.66 -14.86
C LYS A 98 -13.13 7.64 -14.82
N TYR A 99 -13.11 8.57 -13.88
CA TYR A 99 -14.14 9.59 -13.75
C TYR A 99 -14.16 10.51 -14.97
N LEU A 100 -12.99 11.01 -15.40
CA LEU A 100 -12.88 11.87 -16.58
C LEU A 100 -13.38 11.17 -17.85
N ILE A 101 -12.94 9.93 -18.09
CA ILE A 101 -13.41 9.13 -19.24
C ILE A 101 -14.92 8.94 -19.18
N SER A 102 -15.50 8.68 -18.01
CA SER A 102 -16.94 8.45 -17.87
C SER A 102 -17.81 9.70 -18.08
N LYS A 103 -17.32 10.88 -17.71
CA LYS A 103 -18.10 12.14 -17.72
C LYS A 103 -17.82 13.02 -18.92
N ALA A 104 -16.62 12.93 -19.48
CA ALA A 104 -16.18 13.72 -20.63
C ALA A 104 -15.29 12.85 -21.55
N PRO A 105 -15.82 11.78 -22.16
CA PRO A 105 -15.03 10.79 -22.92
C PRO A 105 -14.21 11.41 -24.06
N ALA A 106 -14.75 12.42 -24.74
CA ALA A 106 -14.05 13.13 -25.81
C ALA A 106 -12.75 13.82 -25.34
N LEU A 107 -12.65 14.16 -24.05
CA LEU A 107 -11.42 14.68 -23.44
C LEU A 107 -10.63 13.56 -22.75
N GLY A 108 -11.31 12.67 -22.05
CA GLY A 108 -10.68 11.63 -21.23
C GLY A 108 -9.89 10.60 -22.01
N HIS A 109 -10.25 10.30 -23.27
CA HIS A 109 -9.48 9.35 -24.09
C HIS A 109 -8.10 9.85 -24.49
N GLU A 110 -7.92 11.18 -24.59
CA GLU A 110 -6.64 11.82 -24.95
C GLU A 110 -5.94 12.44 -23.74
N ASP A 111 -6.56 12.38 -22.55
CA ASP A 111 -6.00 12.98 -21.35
C ASP A 111 -4.71 12.30 -20.91
N THR A 112 -3.78 13.13 -20.47
CA THR A 112 -2.52 12.75 -19.83
C THR A 112 -2.33 13.42 -18.47
N ALA A 113 -3.12 14.43 -18.14
CA ALA A 113 -2.94 15.24 -16.94
C ALA A 113 -3.52 14.59 -15.67
N TYR A 114 -4.61 13.82 -15.80
CA TYR A 114 -5.28 13.13 -14.69
C TYR A 114 -4.88 11.66 -14.55
N ARG A 115 -3.81 11.25 -15.23
CA ARG A 115 -3.19 9.94 -15.02
C ARG A 115 -2.33 9.94 -13.77
N MET A 116 -2.31 8.82 -13.04
CA MET A 116 -1.59 8.68 -11.77
C MET A 116 -0.11 9.08 -11.91
N GLU A 117 0.54 8.64 -12.99
CA GLU A 117 1.96 8.91 -13.26
C GLU A 117 2.28 10.40 -13.35
N THR A 118 1.39 11.18 -13.95
CA THR A 118 1.50 12.63 -14.10
C THR A 118 1.13 13.34 -12.79
N LEU A 119 -0.02 12.98 -12.21
CA LEU A 119 -0.53 13.55 -10.96
C LEU A 119 0.48 13.41 -9.80
N LEU A 120 1.17 12.27 -9.75
CA LEU A 120 2.14 11.94 -8.70
C LEU A 120 3.59 12.22 -9.10
N GLN A 121 3.82 12.79 -10.29
CA GLN A 121 5.16 13.19 -10.75
C GLN A 121 6.16 12.04 -10.67
N LEU A 122 5.74 10.82 -11.03
CA LEU A 122 6.49 9.61 -10.74
C LEU A 122 7.89 9.62 -11.39
N GLU A 123 7.98 10.03 -12.65
CA GLU A 123 9.25 10.12 -13.38
C GLU A 123 10.23 11.09 -12.69
N ALA A 124 9.74 12.28 -12.29
CA ALA A 124 10.55 13.30 -11.63
C ALA A 124 11.13 12.82 -10.28
N HIS A 125 10.45 11.88 -9.62
CA HIS A 125 10.88 11.28 -8.36
C HIS A 125 11.48 9.86 -8.52
N GLY A 126 11.70 9.40 -9.75
CA GLY A 126 12.32 8.09 -10.03
C GLY A 126 11.47 6.90 -9.57
N TRP A 127 10.15 7.00 -9.67
CA TRP A 127 9.21 5.90 -9.47
C TRP A 127 8.78 5.31 -10.80
N GLU A 128 8.74 3.97 -10.86
CA GLU A 128 8.25 3.23 -12.02
C GLU A 128 6.81 2.75 -11.77
N LEU A 129 5.87 3.16 -12.63
CA LEU A 129 4.53 2.58 -12.65
C LEU A 129 4.57 1.19 -13.29
N VAL A 130 4.17 0.16 -12.55
CA VAL A 130 4.13 -1.22 -13.05
C VAL A 130 2.70 -1.76 -13.11
N GLN A 131 2.51 -2.74 -14.00
CA GLN A 131 1.21 -3.37 -14.21
C GLN A 131 0.89 -4.40 -13.10
N PRO A 132 -0.40 -4.64 -12.82
CA PRO A 132 -0.82 -5.73 -11.94
C PRO A 132 -0.23 -7.09 -12.34
N TYR A 133 -0.05 -7.95 -11.34
CA TYR A 133 0.69 -9.21 -11.44
C TYR A 133 2.17 -8.99 -11.76
N HIS A 134 2.73 -7.88 -11.27
CA HIS A 134 4.15 -7.58 -11.41
C HIS A 134 5.01 -8.67 -10.74
N PRO A 135 5.95 -9.31 -11.45
CA PRO A 135 6.85 -10.30 -10.86
C PRO A 135 7.83 -9.64 -9.86
N ILE A 136 7.45 -9.62 -8.58
CA ILE A 136 8.19 -8.92 -7.51
C ILE A 136 9.38 -9.75 -6.98
N ALA A 137 9.27 -11.08 -7.02
CA ALA A 137 10.33 -12.01 -6.64
C ALA A 137 10.10 -13.38 -7.30
N PRO A 138 11.10 -14.29 -7.33
CA PRO A 138 10.89 -15.62 -7.91
C PRO A 138 9.70 -16.35 -7.27
N GLY A 139 8.70 -16.71 -8.07
CA GLY A 139 7.47 -17.36 -7.62
C GLY A 139 6.45 -16.45 -6.93
N TRP A 140 6.64 -15.12 -6.99
CA TRP A 140 5.77 -14.12 -6.38
C TRP A 140 5.34 -13.04 -7.39
N ALA A 141 4.08 -12.63 -7.31
CA ALA A 141 3.57 -11.47 -8.04
C ALA A 141 2.87 -10.48 -7.10
N ALA A 142 2.98 -9.19 -7.41
CA ALA A 142 2.31 -8.10 -6.72
C ALA A 142 1.06 -7.64 -7.48
N ILE A 143 -0.02 -7.42 -6.75
CA ILE A 143 -1.28 -6.81 -7.22
C ILE A 143 -1.76 -5.82 -6.17
N HIS A 144 -2.67 -4.91 -6.50
CA HIS A 144 -3.38 -4.18 -5.45
C HIS A 144 -4.44 -5.07 -4.79
N GLY A 145 -5.31 -5.67 -5.60
CA GLY A 145 -6.39 -6.53 -5.17
C GLY A 145 -7.71 -6.29 -5.91
N HIS A 146 -7.97 -5.12 -6.46
CA HIS A 146 -9.25 -4.87 -7.15
C HIS A 146 -9.32 -5.52 -8.54
N GLU A 147 -8.18 -5.92 -9.11
CA GLU A 147 -8.05 -6.44 -10.47
C GLU A 147 -8.66 -7.83 -10.63
N SER A 148 -8.88 -8.55 -9.53
CA SER A 148 -9.63 -9.81 -9.51
C SER A 148 -10.74 -9.75 -8.46
N PRO A 149 -12.00 -10.07 -8.82
CA PRO A 149 -13.11 -10.07 -7.89
C PRO A 149 -12.94 -11.15 -6.81
N GLY A 150 -13.67 -10.97 -5.71
CA GLY A 150 -13.71 -11.88 -4.57
C GLY A 150 -12.87 -11.37 -3.41
N LEU A 151 -13.54 -11.14 -2.27
CA LEU A 151 -12.94 -10.78 -0.99
C LEU A 151 -13.31 -11.84 0.05
N ASN A 152 -12.39 -12.14 0.95
CA ASN A 152 -12.66 -12.98 2.11
C ASN A 152 -12.66 -12.13 3.38
N ALA A 153 -13.56 -12.44 4.33
CA ALA A 153 -13.63 -11.74 5.62
C ALA A 153 -12.47 -12.10 6.57
N VAL A 154 -11.85 -13.26 6.37
CA VAL A 154 -10.70 -13.74 7.14
C VAL A 154 -9.41 -13.22 6.52
N ALA A 155 -8.54 -12.65 7.36
CA ALA A 155 -7.24 -12.16 6.95
C ALA A 155 -6.36 -13.26 6.33
N GLY A 156 -5.63 -12.89 5.30
CA GLY A 156 -4.76 -13.70 4.45
C GLY A 156 -5.51 -14.50 3.39
N ARG A 157 -6.83 -14.71 3.55
CA ARG A 157 -7.59 -15.63 2.67
C ARG A 157 -7.95 -15.04 1.32
N THR A 158 -8.08 -13.72 1.18
CA THR A 158 -8.24 -13.09 -0.14
C THR A 158 -6.98 -13.33 -0.98
N ALA A 159 -5.82 -12.99 -0.43
CA ALA A 159 -4.54 -13.19 -1.10
C ALA A 159 -4.28 -14.68 -1.39
N ALA A 160 -4.60 -15.58 -0.46
CA ALA A 160 -4.41 -17.02 -0.67
C ALA A 160 -5.29 -17.58 -1.79
N ALA A 161 -6.56 -17.18 -1.84
CA ALA A 161 -7.46 -17.58 -2.93
C ALA A 161 -6.96 -17.09 -4.29
N LYS A 162 -6.42 -15.86 -4.34
CA LYS A 162 -5.83 -15.28 -5.56
C LYS A 162 -4.53 -15.96 -5.95
N ALA A 163 -3.65 -16.25 -4.98
CA ALA A 163 -2.44 -17.03 -5.20
C ALA A 163 -2.74 -18.41 -5.79
N ARG A 164 -3.74 -19.11 -5.23
CA ARG A 164 -4.20 -20.40 -5.75
C ARG A 164 -4.68 -20.31 -7.20
N LYS A 165 -5.48 -19.29 -7.52
CA LYS A 165 -5.98 -19.07 -8.88
C LYS A 165 -4.86 -18.69 -9.87
N ALA A 166 -3.89 -17.88 -9.44
CA ALA A 166 -2.77 -17.44 -10.25
C ALA A 166 -1.67 -18.52 -10.40
N GLY A 167 -1.63 -19.52 -9.51
CA GLY A 167 -0.62 -20.57 -9.50
C GLY A 167 0.76 -20.09 -9.02
N VAL A 168 0.85 -18.89 -8.43
CA VAL A 168 2.06 -18.27 -7.85
C VAL A 168 1.70 -17.61 -6.51
N SER A 169 2.70 -17.32 -5.67
CA SER A 169 2.44 -16.56 -4.45
C SER A 169 2.03 -15.12 -4.80
N ILE A 170 1.16 -14.53 -4.00
CA ILE A 170 0.63 -13.17 -4.21
C ILE A 170 0.89 -12.32 -2.98
N VAL A 171 1.40 -11.11 -3.21
CA VAL A 171 1.40 -10.01 -2.24
C VAL A 171 0.40 -8.94 -2.69
N MET A 172 -0.46 -8.48 -1.79
CA MET A 172 -1.55 -7.56 -2.11
C MET A 172 -1.97 -6.65 -0.95
N GLY A 173 -2.66 -5.56 -1.28
CA GLY A 173 -3.29 -4.61 -0.36
C GLY A 173 -4.81 -4.75 -0.41
N HIS A 174 -5.52 -3.61 -0.58
CA HIS A 174 -6.95 -3.46 -0.89
C HIS A 174 -7.91 -3.87 0.24
N THR A 175 -7.56 -4.89 1.03
CA THR A 175 -8.41 -5.43 2.09
C THR A 175 -8.18 -4.77 3.43
N HIS A 176 -7.14 -3.94 3.53
CA HIS A 176 -6.64 -3.33 4.77
C HIS A 176 -6.29 -4.37 5.85
N ARG A 177 -6.11 -5.64 5.49
CA ARG A 177 -5.77 -6.72 6.42
C ARG A 177 -4.29 -7.05 6.34
N LEU A 178 -3.74 -7.52 7.46
CA LEU A 178 -2.34 -7.93 7.56
C LEU A 178 -2.24 -9.40 7.93
N ALA A 179 -1.89 -10.25 6.97
CA ALA A 179 -1.72 -11.68 7.23
C ALA A 179 -1.01 -12.41 6.09
N ILE A 180 -0.25 -13.44 6.48
CA ILE A 180 0.38 -14.40 5.56
C ILE A 180 -0.37 -15.73 5.69
N SER A 181 -0.77 -16.28 4.56
CA SER A 181 -1.48 -17.56 4.46
C SER A 181 -0.73 -18.50 3.51
N PRO A 182 0.04 -19.46 4.04
CA PRO A 182 0.60 -20.53 3.22
C PRO A 182 -0.49 -21.51 2.79
N GLU A 183 -0.36 -22.02 1.58
CA GLU A 183 -1.19 -23.10 1.06
C GLU A 183 -0.34 -24.10 0.28
N SER A 184 -0.39 -25.37 0.67
CA SER A 184 0.33 -26.45 0.01
C SER A 184 -0.59 -27.16 -0.98
N THR A 185 -0.09 -27.35 -2.20
CA THR A 185 -0.74 -28.14 -3.25
C THR A 185 0.17 -29.30 -3.66
N GLY A 186 -0.40 -30.42 -4.08
CA GLY A 186 0.35 -31.62 -4.49
C GLY A 186 -0.17 -32.90 -3.86
N TYR A 187 0.44 -34.04 -4.22
CA TYR A 187 0.08 -35.38 -3.75
C TYR A 187 1.30 -36.29 -3.69
N GLY A 188 1.20 -37.43 -2.99
CA GLY A 188 2.28 -38.42 -2.93
C GLY A 188 3.58 -37.91 -2.29
N GLY A 189 3.49 -37.01 -1.32
CA GLY A 189 4.65 -36.40 -0.64
C GLY A 189 5.36 -35.28 -1.42
N LYS A 190 4.96 -35.00 -2.66
CA LYS A 190 5.48 -33.91 -3.48
C LYS A 190 4.59 -32.68 -3.32
N LEU A 191 4.86 -31.88 -2.29
CA LEU A 191 4.12 -30.66 -1.99
C LEU A 191 4.84 -29.43 -2.52
N ARG A 192 4.08 -28.47 -3.04
CA ARG A 192 4.50 -27.11 -3.35
C ARG A 192 3.69 -26.14 -2.50
N THR A 193 4.36 -25.26 -1.78
CA THR A 193 3.70 -24.19 -1.01
C THR A 193 3.70 -22.90 -1.81
N ILE A 194 2.53 -22.28 -1.91
CA ILE A 194 2.34 -20.90 -2.36
C ILE A 194 1.81 -20.07 -1.18
N TYR A 195 2.00 -18.76 -1.24
CA TYR A 195 1.61 -17.86 -0.17
C TYR A 195 0.64 -16.81 -0.69
N GLY A 196 -0.39 -16.52 0.09
CA GLY A 196 -1.10 -15.25 0.03
C GLY A 196 -0.59 -14.32 1.12
N PHE A 197 -0.24 -13.09 0.78
CA PHE A 197 0.18 -12.07 1.73
C PHE A 197 -0.65 -10.80 1.54
N GLU A 198 -1.51 -10.49 2.52
CA GLU A 198 -2.14 -9.17 2.65
C GLU A 198 -1.25 -8.30 3.55
N VAL A 199 -0.83 -7.11 3.08
CA VAL A 199 0.25 -6.32 3.69
C VAL A 199 -0.20 -5.26 4.70
N GLY A 200 -1.49 -5.17 5.01
CA GLY A 200 -2.05 -4.15 5.91
C GLY A 200 -2.29 -2.81 5.21
N HIS A 201 -2.44 -1.76 6.00
CA HIS A 201 -2.65 -0.38 5.54
C HIS A 201 -1.94 0.64 6.43
N LEU A 202 -1.87 1.89 5.98
CA LEU A 202 -1.40 3.03 6.79
C LEU A 202 -2.48 4.11 7.01
N MET A 203 -3.70 3.92 6.50
CA MET A 203 -4.88 4.77 6.80
C MET A 203 -5.11 4.96 8.32
N ASP A 204 -5.46 6.19 8.74
CA ASP A 204 -6.06 6.44 10.05
C ASP A 204 -7.53 6.00 10.02
N VAL A 205 -7.83 4.87 10.66
CA VAL A 205 -9.17 4.25 10.71
C VAL A 205 -10.23 5.20 11.26
N LYS A 206 -9.86 6.21 12.07
CA LYS A 206 -10.81 7.22 12.56
C LYS A 206 -11.38 8.09 11.45
N GLN A 207 -10.68 8.17 10.31
CA GLN A 207 -11.14 8.91 9.13
C GLN A 207 -12.04 8.07 8.22
N ALA A 208 -12.22 6.77 8.50
CA ALA A 208 -13.09 5.87 7.74
C ALA A 208 -14.58 6.07 8.09
N GLY A 209 -15.15 7.23 7.74
CA GLY A 209 -16.53 7.61 8.08
C GLY A 209 -17.62 6.65 7.57
N TYR A 210 -17.32 5.81 6.58
CA TYR A 210 -18.24 4.81 6.04
C TYR A 210 -18.45 3.59 6.96
N LEU A 211 -17.58 3.38 7.95
CA LEU A 211 -17.74 2.27 8.91
C LEU A 211 -18.91 2.46 9.88
N LYS A 212 -19.61 3.61 9.85
CA LYS A 212 -20.73 3.94 10.75
C LYS A 212 -20.44 3.61 12.24
N ASN A 213 -19.19 3.80 12.68
CA ASN A 213 -18.68 3.48 14.01
C ASN A 213 -18.65 1.97 14.37
N GLY A 214 -18.80 1.06 13.41
CA GLY A 214 -18.65 -0.38 13.62
C GLY A 214 -17.19 -0.85 13.60
N PRO A 215 -16.86 -2.00 14.23
CA PRO A 215 -15.51 -2.54 14.18
C PRO A 215 -15.16 -3.01 12.76
N ALA A 216 -13.94 -2.72 12.32
CA ALA A 216 -13.38 -3.27 11.09
C ALA A 216 -12.29 -4.29 11.42
N ASN A 217 -12.28 -5.41 10.69
CA ASN A 217 -11.17 -6.36 10.73
C ASN A 217 -10.05 -5.85 9.81
N TRP A 218 -9.35 -4.80 10.25
CA TRP A 218 -8.22 -4.17 9.57
C TRP A 218 -7.02 -4.07 10.50
N GLN A 219 -5.83 -4.17 9.94
CA GLN A 219 -4.57 -4.13 10.68
C GLN A 219 -3.61 -3.19 9.98
N ARG A 220 -3.10 -2.20 10.74
CA ARG A 220 -2.04 -1.33 10.24
C ARG A 220 -0.75 -2.10 10.10
N GLY A 221 -0.05 -1.88 9.00
CA GLY A 221 1.16 -2.63 8.70
C GLY A 221 1.74 -2.34 7.34
N PHE A 222 2.87 -2.99 7.10
CA PHE A 222 3.50 -3.09 5.79
C PHE A 222 4.20 -4.46 5.68
N GLY A 223 4.75 -4.77 4.51
CA GLY A 223 5.41 -6.04 4.25
C GLY A 223 6.90 -5.94 3.96
N ILE A 224 7.61 -7.02 4.26
CA ILE A 224 8.97 -7.26 3.79
C ILE A 224 9.02 -8.62 3.09
N LEU A 225 9.62 -8.68 1.90
CA LEU A 225 9.98 -9.93 1.24
C LEU A 225 11.51 -10.08 1.25
N TYR A 226 12.00 -11.19 1.78
CA TYR A 226 13.39 -11.62 1.59
C TYR A 226 13.46 -12.54 0.38
N ALA A 227 13.89 -12.00 -0.76
CA ALA A 227 13.94 -12.67 -2.04
C ALA A 227 15.33 -13.28 -2.31
N GLY A 228 15.35 -14.60 -2.49
CA GLY A 228 16.52 -15.36 -2.91
C GLY A 228 16.47 -15.72 -4.40
N LYS A 229 17.34 -16.63 -4.83
CA LYS A 229 17.43 -17.05 -6.24
C LYS A 229 16.20 -17.81 -6.73
N PHE A 230 15.53 -18.56 -5.84
CA PHE A 230 14.48 -19.52 -6.22
C PHE A 230 13.15 -19.31 -5.50
N GLY A 231 13.05 -18.30 -4.65
CA GLY A 231 11.86 -18.03 -3.86
C GLY A 231 11.99 -16.77 -3.02
N ALA A 232 10.96 -16.45 -2.26
CA ALA A 232 10.98 -15.38 -1.28
C ALA A 232 10.20 -15.74 -0.03
N THR A 233 10.60 -15.17 1.11
CA THR A 233 9.95 -15.36 2.41
C THR A 233 9.25 -14.07 2.84
N PRO A 234 7.92 -14.10 3.04
CA PRO A 234 7.14 -12.93 3.45
C PRO A 234 7.23 -12.70 4.96
N HIS A 235 7.27 -11.43 5.35
CA HIS A 235 7.17 -10.98 6.72
C HIS A 235 6.16 -9.83 6.81
N ALA A 236 5.13 -10.05 7.61
CA ALA A 236 4.16 -9.03 7.98
C ALA A 236 4.75 -8.19 9.11
N ILE A 237 4.77 -6.86 8.96
CA ILE A 237 5.23 -5.93 9.97
C ILE A 237 4.02 -5.15 10.51
N PRO A 238 3.48 -5.53 11.67
CA PRO A 238 2.41 -4.77 12.31
C PRO A 238 2.92 -3.40 12.73
N VAL A 239 2.08 -2.38 12.52
CA VAL A 239 2.30 -1.04 13.05
C VAL A 239 1.35 -0.81 14.22
N GLU A 240 1.94 -0.45 15.35
CA GLU A 240 1.24 -0.25 16.63
C GLU A 240 0.43 1.05 16.63
N ASP A 241 -0.41 1.21 17.66
CA ASP A 241 -1.27 2.39 17.77
C ASP A 241 -0.55 3.72 17.90
N ASP A 242 0.69 3.69 18.38
CA ASP A 242 1.56 4.86 18.45
C ASP A 242 2.39 5.09 17.18
N GLY A 243 2.14 4.32 16.12
CA GLY A 243 2.87 4.35 14.85
C GLY A 243 4.24 3.68 14.90
N SER A 244 4.64 3.06 16.02
CA SER A 244 5.90 2.32 16.12
C SER A 244 5.76 0.89 15.59
N PHE A 245 6.88 0.26 15.25
CA PHE A 245 6.92 -1.14 14.79
C PHE A 245 8.30 -1.74 15.04
N VAL A 246 8.41 -3.06 14.87
CA VAL A 246 9.67 -3.80 15.05
C VAL A 246 10.03 -4.53 13.76
N VAL A 247 11.25 -4.30 13.28
CA VAL A 247 11.86 -5.05 12.17
C VAL A 247 13.18 -5.62 12.66
N GLU A 248 13.38 -6.93 12.49
CA GLU A 248 14.63 -7.63 12.84
C GLU A 248 15.10 -7.35 14.29
N GLY A 249 14.15 -7.25 15.23
CA GLY A 249 14.43 -6.98 16.65
C GLY A 249 14.69 -5.50 16.99
N VAL A 250 14.73 -4.60 16.00
CA VAL A 250 14.92 -3.16 16.20
C VAL A 250 13.56 -2.44 16.17
N ARG A 251 13.30 -1.59 17.18
CA ARG A 251 12.08 -0.79 17.25
C ARG A 251 12.26 0.58 16.60
N TYR A 252 11.43 0.87 15.61
CA TYR A 252 11.34 2.17 14.92
C TYR A 252 10.18 2.99 15.46
N GLY A 253 10.28 4.32 15.43
CA GLY A 253 9.19 5.21 15.84
C GLY A 253 8.89 5.28 17.35
N LYS A 254 9.76 4.71 18.20
CA LYS A 254 9.56 4.62 19.66
C LYS A 254 9.26 6.00 20.28
N ILE A 255 8.17 6.10 21.05
CA ILE A 255 7.93 7.28 21.89
C ILE A 255 8.99 7.30 22.99
N LYS A 256 9.86 8.32 22.99
CA LYS A 256 10.67 8.64 24.16
C LYS A 256 9.84 9.48 25.13
N ARG A 257 9.46 8.89 26.26
CA ARG A 257 8.86 9.62 27.39
C ARG A 257 9.99 10.05 28.34
N GLY A 258 9.92 11.28 28.83
CA GLY A 258 10.81 11.76 29.89
C GLY A 258 10.49 11.12 31.25
N PRO A 259 11.28 11.42 32.31
CA PRO A 259 11.17 10.80 33.63
C PRO A 259 9.79 10.94 34.29
N GLN A 260 9.00 11.95 33.88
CA GLN A 260 7.66 12.22 34.41
C GLN A 260 6.53 11.79 33.44
N GLY A 261 6.81 10.93 32.47
CA GLY A 261 5.82 10.47 31.48
C GLY A 261 5.42 11.52 30.43
N ARG A 262 5.96 12.75 30.50
CA ARG A 262 5.77 13.79 29.48
C ARG A 262 6.56 13.43 28.21
N PHE A 263 6.00 13.73 27.03
CA PHE A 263 6.73 13.62 25.77
C PHE A 263 8.00 14.46 25.84
N ALA A 264 9.16 13.85 25.61
CA ALA A 264 10.41 14.60 25.55
C ALA A 264 10.40 15.44 24.27
N LYS A 265 10.50 16.78 24.38
CA LYS A 265 10.72 17.66 23.23
C LYS A 265 12.06 17.29 22.60
N GLY A 266 12.07 16.85 21.35
CA GLY A 266 13.31 16.64 20.58
C GLY A 266 13.37 15.42 19.65
N SER A 267 12.30 14.66 19.45
CA SER A 267 12.26 13.62 18.41
C SER A 267 11.25 13.99 17.33
N ALA A 268 11.65 14.90 16.45
CA ALA A 268 11.08 15.02 15.10
C ALA A 268 11.86 14.10 14.15
#